data_AF-A0A938QV79-F1
#
_entry.id   AF-A0A938QV79-F1
#
_cell.length_a   1.000
_cell.length_b   1.000
_cell.length_c   1.000
_cell.angle_alpha   90.00
_cell.angle_beta   90.00
_cell.angle_gamma   90.00
#
_symmetry.space_group_name_H-M   'P 1'
#
loop_
_entity.id
_entity.type
_entity.pdbx_description
1 polymer ?
#
loop_
_entity_poly.entity_id
_entity_poly.type
_entity_poly.pdbx_seq_one_letter_code
_entity_poly.pdbx_strand_id
1 'polypeptide(L)'
;MRNKQSQNQYLTEDELLTVRNPDELYSWVHRKLVDLSKIKGAKEEVLLRKGLFKQFFYEVKPLAFFAKQVYRNRPDITIRYLLGNQGCDAIIDDSSQSPLSTTFVELTYAIEGHDHSLRMEYFLKNGDVSLYSPIKHYGNKGKKREIKIECELVEQNSHLKTTFELIKKCAEKKSNVVYGKKSYILIIVFDDIDWQNAPQGCTEKLKAFVKFEILPLRLDFKELYLIGSNEIVFLHFPLIKG
;
A
#
# COMPACT_ATOMS: atom_id res chain seq x y z
N MET A 1 30.94 -4.18 9.87
CA MET A 1 30.88 -4.71 8.49
C MET A 1 29.71 -4.03 7.78
N ARG A 2 29.99 -3.08 6.87
CA ARG A 2 28.97 -2.38 6.08
C ARG A 2 28.46 -3.34 5.02
N ASN A 3 27.21 -3.80 5.16
CA ASN A 3 26.58 -4.64 4.14
C ASN A 3 26.46 -3.83 2.85
N LYS A 4 26.91 -4.42 1.74
CA LYS A 4 26.74 -3.91 0.37
C LYS A 4 25.27 -3.55 0.17
N GLN A 5 24.94 -2.26 0.18
CA GLN A 5 23.78 -1.76 -0.54
C GLN A 5 24.02 -2.16 -2.00
N SER A 6 23.30 -3.16 -2.50
CA SER A 6 23.13 -3.29 -3.93
C SER A 6 22.48 -1.98 -4.37
N GLN A 7 23.27 -1.07 -4.98
CA GLN A 7 22.71 0.04 -5.72
C GLN A 7 21.77 -0.59 -6.75
N ASN A 8 20.47 -0.45 -6.49
CA ASN A 8 19.46 -1.02 -7.34
C ASN A 8 19.41 -0.13 -8.58
N GLN A 9 20.09 -0.54 -9.66
CA GLN A 9 20.30 0.29 -10.85
C GLN A 9 18.98 0.80 -11.47
N TYR A 10 17.85 0.20 -11.10
CA TYR A 10 16.53 0.44 -11.68
C TYR A 10 15.64 1.40 -10.89
N LEU A 11 16.00 1.66 -9.63
CA LEU A 11 15.29 2.58 -8.75
C LEU A 11 16.26 3.11 -7.70
N THR A 12 16.43 4.43 -7.65
CA THR A 12 17.35 5.10 -6.72
C THR A 12 16.62 5.79 -5.57
N GLU A 13 17.33 6.05 -4.47
CA GLU A 13 16.78 6.83 -3.34
C GLU A 13 16.42 8.25 -3.78
N ASP A 14 17.28 8.90 -4.57
CA ASP A 14 17.06 10.26 -5.09
C ASP A 14 15.77 10.34 -5.91
N GLU A 15 15.48 9.33 -6.74
CA GLU A 15 14.22 9.28 -7.48
C GLU A 15 13.00 9.19 -6.56
N LEU A 16 13.07 8.40 -5.48
CA LEU A 16 11.98 8.27 -4.51
C LEU A 16 11.76 9.57 -3.71
N LEU A 17 12.85 10.24 -3.33
CA LEU A 17 12.83 11.43 -2.48
C LEU A 17 12.58 12.74 -3.22
N THR A 18 12.62 12.71 -4.56
CA THR A 18 12.32 13.87 -5.39
C THR A 18 10.90 14.38 -5.11
N VAL A 19 10.80 15.62 -4.63
CA VAL A 19 9.53 16.32 -4.41
C VAL A 19 8.84 16.55 -5.74
N ARG A 20 7.54 16.25 -5.80
CA ARG A 20 6.73 16.35 -7.01
C ARG A 20 5.36 16.91 -6.68
N ASN A 21 4.72 17.54 -7.66
CA ASN A 21 3.28 17.77 -7.58
C ASN A 21 2.49 16.47 -7.84
N PRO A 22 1.17 16.42 -7.57
CA PRO A 22 0.36 15.21 -7.73
C PRO A 22 0.43 14.57 -9.13
N ASP A 23 0.37 15.39 -10.19
CA ASP A 23 0.34 14.89 -11.57
C ASP A 23 1.71 14.39 -12.03
N GLU A 24 2.79 15.05 -11.61
CA GLU A 24 4.17 14.61 -11.82
C GLU A 24 4.46 13.30 -11.11
N LEU A 25 4.06 13.17 -9.85
CA LEU A 25 4.27 11.97 -9.05
C LEU A 25 3.55 10.77 -9.68
N TYR A 26 2.27 10.94 -10.04
CA TYR A 26 1.49 9.90 -10.71
C TYR A 26 2.12 9.49 -12.04
N SER A 27 2.48 10.46 -12.88
CA SER A 27 3.11 10.20 -14.18
C SER A 27 4.45 9.47 -14.06
N TRP A 28 5.26 9.85 -13.06
CA TRP A 28 6.53 9.17 -12.79
C TRP A 28 6.32 7.74 -12.29
N VAL A 29 5.38 7.49 -11.36
CA VAL A 29 5.06 6.13 -10.89
C VAL A 29 4.61 5.24 -12.05
N HIS A 30 3.72 5.74 -12.92
CA HIS A 30 3.22 4.94 -14.05
C HIS A 30 4.33 4.59 -15.05
N ARG A 31 5.18 5.55 -15.41
CA ARG A 31 6.37 5.27 -16.24
C ARG A 31 7.27 4.24 -15.58
N LYS A 32 7.52 4.39 -14.27
CA LYS A 32 8.37 3.45 -13.53
C LYS A 32 7.78 2.04 -13.51
N LEU A 33 6.47 1.87 -13.34
CA LEU A 33 5.81 0.56 -13.44
C LEU A 33 6.02 -0.09 -14.81
N VAL A 34 5.90 0.70 -15.89
CA VAL A 34 6.16 0.22 -17.26
C VAL A 34 7.62 -0.21 -17.41
N ASP A 35 8.57 0.58 -16.91
CA ASP A 35 9.99 0.26 -16.97
C ASP A 35 10.29 -1.03 -16.18
N LEU A 36 9.76 -1.13 -14.95
CA LEU A 36 9.96 -2.31 -14.09
C LEU A 36 9.41 -3.60 -14.70
N SER A 37 8.29 -3.52 -15.44
CA SER A 37 7.72 -4.70 -16.11
C SER A 37 8.61 -5.26 -17.23
N LYS A 38 9.54 -4.47 -17.76
CA LYS A 38 10.46 -4.86 -18.85
C LYS A 38 11.78 -5.45 -18.34
N ILE A 39 12.07 -5.35 -17.05
CA ILE A 39 13.37 -5.76 -16.52
C ILE A 39 13.40 -7.27 -16.30
N LYS A 40 14.20 -7.97 -17.12
CA LYS A 40 14.46 -9.41 -16.93
C LYS A 40 15.41 -9.69 -15.76
N GLY A 41 16.43 -8.83 -15.57
CA GLY A 41 17.52 -9.04 -14.61
C GLY A 41 17.21 -8.74 -13.14
N ALA A 42 16.08 -8.09 -12.83
CA ALA A 42 15.66 -7.73 -11.47
C ALA A 42 14.25 -8.23 -11.14
N LYS A 43 13.73 -9.18 -11.92
CA LYS A 43 12.36 -9.69 -11.77
C LYS A 43 12.12 -10.25 -10.37
N GLU A 44 13.12 -10.92 -9.79
CA GLU A 44 13.04 -11.44 -8.43
C GLU A 44 12.96 -10.32 -7.40
N GLU A 45 13.83 -9.31 -7.45
CA GLU A 45 13.82 -8.20 -6.51
C GLU A 45 12.53 -7.39 -6.59
N VAL A 46 12.00 -7.18 -7.79
CA VAL A 46 10.73 -6.49 -8.02
C VAL A 46 9.57 -7.29 -7.44
N LEU A 47 9.44 -8.57 -7.78
CA LEU A 47 8.33 -9.42 -7.33
C LEU A 47 8.36 -9.67 -5.82
N LEU A 48 9.55 -9.88 -5.25
CA LEU A 48 9.74 -10.06 -3.81
C LEU A 48 9.81 -8.74 -3.04
N ARG A 49 9.66 -7.59 -3.73
CA ARG A 49 9.69 -6.25 -3.14
C ARG A 49 10.93 -6.05 -2.25
N LYS A 50 12.11 -6.37 -2.76
CA LYS A 50 13.38 -6.23 -2.02
C LYS A 50 13.94 -4.81 -2.13
N GLY A 51 14.61 -4.35 -1.07
CA GLY A 51 15.21 -3.01 -1.03
C GLY A 51 14.17 -1.93 -1.34
N LEU A 52 14.55 -0.95 -2.17
CA LEU A 52 13.73 0.20 -2.56
C LEU A 52 12.42 -0.16 -3.26
N PHE A 53 12.29 -1.36 -3.85
CA PHE A 53 11.03 -1.80 -4.42
C PHE A 53 9.94 -1.94 -3.35
N LYS A 54 10.31 -2.26 -2.10
CA LYS A 54 9.36 -2.31 -0.99
C LYS A 54 8.68 -0.96 -0.80
N GLN A 55 9.48 0.09 -0.64
CA GLN A 55 9.02 1.46 -0.44
C GLN A 55 8.24 1.94 -1.67
N PHE A 56 8.74 1.65 -2.87
CA PHE A 56 8.03 2.00 -4.10
C PHE A 56 6.63 1.39 -4.17
N PHE A 57 6.48 0.08 -3.96
CA PHE A 57 5.19 -0.59 -4.11
C PHE A 57 4.23 -0.37 -2.94
N TYR A 58 4.75 -0.26 -1.71
CA TYR A 58 3.91 -0.15 -0.51
C TYR A 58 3.64 1.28 -0.06
N GLU A 59 4.47 2.24 -0.42
CA GLU A 59 4.36 3.61 0.09
C GLU A 59 4.20 4.60 -1.08
N VAL A 60 5.16 4.66 -2.01
CA VAL A 60 5.16 5.71 -3.06
C VAL A 60 4.08 5.52 -4.12
N LYS A 61 3.89 4.28 -4.61
CA LYS A 61 2.83 3.95 -5.59
C LYS A 61 1.44 4.32 -5.05
N PRO A 62 0.99 3.85 -3.88
CA PRO A 62 -0.32 4.23 -3.35
C PRO A 62 -0.41 5.72 -3.00
N LEU A 63 0.67 6.36 -2.56
CA LEU A 63 0.70 7.82 -2.36
C LEU A 63 0.43 8.58 -3.66
N ALA A 64 1.01 8.14 -4.78
CA ALA A 64 0.77 8.75 -6.08
C ALA A 64 -0.70 8.62 -6.53
N PHE A 65 -1.31 7.47 -6.25
CA PHE A 65 -2.72 7.22 -6.57
C PHE A 65 -3.64 8.08 -5.72
N PHE A 66 -3.40 8.13 -4.41
CA PHE A 66 -4.06 9.05 -3.50
C PHE A 66 -3.99 10.49 -4.00
N ALA A 67 -2.77 10.96 -4.26
CA ALA A 67 -2.51 12.32 -4.68
C ALA A 67 -3.25 12.68 -5.96
N LYS A 68 -3.26 11.76 -6.94
CA LYS A 68 -3.96 11.96 -8.20
C LYS A 68 -5.48 12.08 -8.02
N GLN A 69 -6.06 11.33 -7.09
CA GLN A 69 -7.51 11.37 -6.83
C GLN A 69 -7.92 12.62 -6.05
N VAL A 70 -7.11 13.04 -5.06
CA VAL A 70 -7.47 14.15 -4.16
C VAL A 70 -7.02 15.52 -4.68
N TYR A 71 -5.86 15.61 -5.31
CA TYR A 71 -5.19 16.87 -5.65
C TYR A 71 -4.93 17.02 -7.16
N ARG A 72 -5.75 16.40 -8.00
CA ARG A 72 -5.60 16.49 -9.46
C ARG A 72 -5.54 17.94 -9.92
N ASN A 73 -4.62 18.26 -10.84
CA ASN A 73 -4.46 19.60 -11.42
C ASN A 73 -4.16 20.70 -10.37
N ARG A 74 -3.54 20.34 -9.23
CA ARG A 74 -3.10 21.30 -8.20
C ARG A 74 -1.57 21.42 -8.18
N PRO A 75 -0.98 22.30 -9.01
CA PRO A 75 0.48 22.49 -9.05
C PRO A 75 1.04 23.17 -7.79
N ASP A 76 0.17 23.79 -7.00
CA ASP A 76 0.46 24.43 -5.71
C ASP A 76 0.60 23.43 -4.56
N ILE A 77 0.26 22.15 -4.79
CA ILE A 77 0.49 21.04 -3.88
C ILE A 77 1.85 20.42 -4.16
N THR A 78 2.66 20.23 -3.13
CA THR A 78 3.91 19.48 -3.21
C THR A 78 3.88 18.26 -2.31
N ILE A 79 4.44 17.16 -2.79
CA ILE A 79 4.43 15.86 -2.10
C ILE A 79 5.86 15.40 -1.93
N ARG A 80 6.20 15.09 -0.68
CA ARG A 80 7.52 14.60 -0.27
C ARG A 80 7.36 13.26 0.42
N TYR A 81 7.81 12.20 -0.22
CA TYR A 81 7.98 10.90 0.42
C TYR A 81 9.17 10.95 1.39
N LEU A 82 9.05 10.29 2.54
CA LEU A 82 10.10 10.20 3.55
C LEU A 82 10.60 8.76 3.65
N LEU A 83 11.90 8.58 3.41
CA LEU A 83 12.51 7.26 3.54
C LEU A 83 12.85 6.97 5.02
N GLY A 84 12.37 5.82 5.51
CA GLY A 84 12.68 5.30 6.85
C GLY A 84 11.71 5.76 7.94
N ASN A 85 12.14 5.67 9.20
CA ASN A 85 11.25 5.93 10.34
C ASN A 85 11.33 7.39 10.79
N GLN A 86 10.58 8.27 10.12
CA GLN A 86 10.52 9.71 10.45
C GLN A 86 9.19 10.13 11.11
N GLY A 87 8.39 9.16 11.56
CA GLY A 87 7.09 9.40 12.20
C GLY A 87 5.95 9.80 11.25
N CYS A 88 6.19 9.72 9.94
CA CYS A 88 5.21 9.71 8.86
C CYS A 88 5.88 9.18 7.58
N ASP A 89 5.09 8.73 6.62
CA ASP A 89 5.58 8.19 5.35
C ASP A 89 5.69 9.28 4.27
N ALA A 90 4.87 10.33 4.36
CA ALA A 90 4.96 11.47 3.46
C ALA A 90 4.43 12.77 4.07
N ILE A 91 4.81 13.89 3.46
CA ILE A 91 4.33 15.24 3.75
C ILE A 91 3.73 15.83 2.49
N ILE A 92 2.57 16.46 2.64
CA ILE A 92 1.86 17.19 1.59
C ILE A 92 1.72 18.65 2.04
N ASP A 93 2.29 19.56 1.26
CA ASP A 93 2.28 21.00 1.54
C ASP A 93 1.40 21.72 0.49
N ASP A 94 0.39 22.48 0.94
CA ASP A 94 -0.50 23.31 0.12
C ASP A 94 -0.11 24.79 0.22
N SER A 95 0.54 25.29 -0.83
CA SER A 95 1.04 26.67 -0.93
C SER A 95 0.02 27.69 -1.40
N SER A 96 -1.19 27.26 -1.77
CA SER A 96 -2.30 28.17 -2.08
C SER A 96 -2.89 28.83 -0.83
N GLN A 97 -2.61 28.26 0.35
CA GLN A 97 -3.06 28.75 1.64
C GLN A 97 -1.98 29.60 2.33
N SER A 98 -2.42 30.62 3.08
CA SER A 98 -1.56 31.44 3.93
C SER A 98 -2.11 31.46 5.36
N PRO A 99 -1.40 30.88 6.35
CA PRO A 99 -0.09 30.23 6.23
C PRO A 99 -0.14 28.90 5.44
N LEU A 100 1.04 28.42 5.02
CA LEU A 100 1.21 27.12 4.37
C LEU A 100 0.50 26.02 5.16
N SER A 101 -0.35 25.25 4.48
CA SER A 101 -1.06 24.13 5.11
C SER A 101 -0.30 22.83 4.87
N THR A 102 0.13 22.17 5.95
CA THR A 102 0.90 20.92 5.91
C THR A 102 0.06 19.75 6.42
N THR A 103 0.00 18.68 5.63
CA THR A 103 -0.61 17.40 5.99
C THR A 103 0.43 16.29 6.04
N PHE A 104 0.42 15.51 7.11
CA PHE A 104 1.27 14.35 7.31
C PHE A 104 0.50 13.09 6.92
N VAL A 105 1.15 12.18 6.21
CA VAL A 105 0.53 10.97 5.67
C VAL A 105 1.11 9.75 6.36
N GLU A 106 0.21 8.91 6.85
CA GLU A 106 0.51 7.56 7.31
C GLU A 106 -0.10 6.55 6.35
N LEU A 107 0.71 5.63 5.87
CA LEU A 107 0.35 4.54 4.97
C LEU A 107 0.46 3.22 5.72
N THR A 108 -0.52 2.36 5.52
CA THR A 108 -0.45 0.97 5.96
C THR A 108 -1.06 0.06 4.90
N TYR A 109 -0.44 -1.10 4.71
CA TYR A 109 -0.86 -2.05 3.68
C TYR A 109 -1.53 -3.27 4.33
N ALA A 110 -2.82 -3.45 4.07
CA ALA A 110 -3.66 -4.57 4.50
C ALA A 110 -3.40 -5.80 3.60
N ILE A 111 -2.23 -6.41 3.76
CA ILE A 111 -1.81 -7.61 3.03
C ILE A 111 -1.30 -8.68 4.00
N GLU A 112 -1.48 -9.95 3.63
CA GLU A 112 -0.89 -11.10 4.31
C GLU A 112 0.62 -11.16 4.04
N GLY A 113 1.38 -10.24 4.64
CA GLY A 113 2.76 -9.97 4.22
C GLY A 113 3.70 -11.19 4.17
N HIS A 114 3.53 -12.17 5.07
CA HIS A 114 4.33 -13.40 5.03
C HIS A 114 3.90 -14.33 3.90
N ASP A 115 2.60 -14.61 3.82
CA ASP A 115 2.03 -15.54 2.86
C ASP A 115 2.16 -15.00 1.44
N HIS A 116 1.93 -13.70 1.23
CA HIS A 116 2.19 -13.03 -0.05
C HIS A 116 3.65 -13.18 -0.49
N SER A 117 4.61 -13.04 0.42
CA SER A 117 6.03 -13.26 0.11
C SER A 117 6.30 -14.70 -0.31
N LEU A 118 5.73 -15.68 0.41
CA LEU A 118 5.87 -17.11 0.06
C LEU A 118 5.21 -17.42 -1.29
N ARG A 119 4.09 -16.78 -1.60
CA ARG A 119 3.38 -16.92 -2.87
C ARG A 119 4.24 -16.45 -4.04
N MET A 120 4.91 -15.31 -3.88
CA MET A 120 5.83 -14.79 -4.91
C MET A 120 7.11 -15.63 -5.03
N GLU A 121 7.62 -16.19 -3.94
CA GLU A 121 8.72 -17.18 -3.97
C GLU A 121 8.31 -18.43 -4.76
N TYR A 122 7.09 -18.94 -4.55
CA TYR A 122 6.56 -20.07 -5.29
C TYR A 122 6.39 -19.75 -6.78
N PHE A 123 5.81 -18.59 -7.11
CA PHE A 123 5.62 -18.14 -8.49
C PHE A 123 6.94 -18.05 -9.26
N LEU A 124 7.99 -17.49 -8.65
CA LEU A 124 9.31 -17.40 -9.27
C LEU A 124 9.90 -18.76 -9.62
N LYS A 125 9.61 -19.79 -8.80
CA LYS A 125 10.12 -21.14 -8.99
C LYS A 125 9.30 -21.95 -10.01
N ASN A 126 7.99 -21.81 -10.01
CA ASN A 126 7.08 -22.70 -10.76
C ASN A 126 6.48 -22.05 -12.01
N GLY A 127 6.55 -20.72 -12.14
CA GLY A 127 6.02 -19.97 -13.29
C GLY A 127 4.54 -19.61 -13.18
N ASP A 128 3.82 -20.22 -12.23
CA ASP A 128 2.44 -19.92 -11.88
C ASP A 128 2.22 -19.97 -10.36
N VAL A 129 1.11 -19.39 -9.92
CA VAL A 129 0.65 -19.52 -8.53
C VAL A 129 -0.83 -19.18 -8.44
N SER A 130 -1.58 -19.96 -7.65
CA SER A 130 -2.93 -19.54 -7.26
C SER A 130 -2.82 -18.31 -6.35
N LEU A 131 -3.60 -17.26 -6.63
CA LEU A 131 -3.69 -16.05 -5.80
C LEU A 131 -4.28 -16.33 -4.42
N TYR A 132 -5.13 -17.34 -4.35
CA TYR A 132 -6.15 -17.47 -3.30
C TYR A 132 -5.97 -18.70 -2.43
N SER A 133 -5.32 -19.72 -2.97
CA SER A 133 -5.19 -21.00 -2.29
C SER A 133 -4.31 -20.89 -1.04
N PRO A 134 -4.66 -21.60 0.06
CA PRO A 134 -3.87 -21.61 1.28
C PRO A 134 -2.40 -21.98 1.01
N ILE A 135 -1.48 -21.35 1.74
CA ILE A 135 -0.06 -21.64 1.64
C ILE A 135 0.36 -22.52 2.81
N LYS A 136 0.86 -23.72 2.52
CA LYS A 136 1.54 -24.56 3.49
C LYS A 136 3.04 -24.43 3.27
N HIS A 137 3.81 -24.19 4.33
CA HIS A 137 5.25 -24.14 4.25
C HIS A 137 5.89 -25.01 5.33
N TYR A 138 6.95 -25.73 4.96
CA TYR A 138 7.69 -26.63 5.84
C TYR A 138 9.16 -26.25 5.88
N GLY A 139 9.73 -26.17 7.08
CA GLY A 139 11.13 -25.85 7.32
C GLY A 139 11.48 -24.35 7.41
N ASN A 140 12.70 -24.06 7.88
CA ASN A 140 13.19 -22.70 8.13
C ASN A 140 13.96 -22.13 6.93
N LYS A 141 13.99 -20.80 6.81
CA LYS A 141 14.76 -20.07 5.79
C LYS A 141 16.24 -20.48 5.92
N GLY A 142 16.75 -21.25 4.95
CA GLY A 142 18.12 -21.79 4.94
C GLY A 142 18.24 -23.32 4.93
N LYS A 143 17.20 -24.07 5.32
CA LYS A 143 17.16 -25.54 5.21
C LYS A 143 16.02 -25.95 4.28
N LYS A 144 16.26 -25.88 2.96
CA LYS A 144 15.33 -26.28 1.86
C LYS A 144 13.86 -26.12 2.25
N ARG A 145 13.40 -24.88 2.37
CA ARG A 145 11.98 -24.59 2.62
C ARG A 145 11.15 -25.16 1.47
N GLU A 146 10.18 -25.98 1.81
CA GLU A 146 9.18 -26.47 0.86
C GLU A 146 7.93 -25.60 1.00
N ILE A 147 7.47 -25.02 -0.11
CA ILE A 147 6.23 -24.25 -0.18
C ILE A 147 5.26 -25.07 -1.04
N LYS A 148 4.08 -25.38 -0.49
CA LYS A 148 2.99 -26.07 -1.16
C LYS A 148 1.77 -25.17 -1.21
N ILE A 149 1.17 -25.08 -2.39
CA ILE A 149 -0.07 -24.35 -2.64
C ILE A 149 -1.00 -25.35 -3.33
N GLU A 150 -2.00 -25.80 -2.59
CA GLU A 150 -3.03 -26.71 -3.11
C GLU A 150 -4.03 -25.86 -3.88
N CYS A 151 -4.12 -26.00 -5.21
CA CYS A 151 -5.07 -25.25 -6.04
C CYS A 151 -6.52 -25.66 -5.71
N GLU A 152 -7.06 -25.09 -4.64
CA GLU A 152 -8.46 -25.22 -4.24
C GLU A 152 -9.29 -24.08 -4.85
N LEU A 153 -10.53 -24.41 -5.23
CA LEU A 153 -11.56 -23.40 -5.51
C LEU A 153 -11.92 -22.72 -4.19
N VAL A 154 -11.48 -21.47 -4.02
CA VAL A 154 -11.84 -20.67 -2.85
C VAL A 154 -13.02 -19.77 -3.21
N GLU A 155 -14.04 -19.73 -2.36
CA GLU A 155 -15.18 -18.85 -2.54
C GLU A 155 -14.76 -17.37 -2.46
N GLN A 156 -15.16 -16.57 -3.43
CA GLN A 156 -14.89 -15.11 -3.49
C GLN A 156 -15.30 -14.38 -2.20
N ASN A 157 -16.37 -14.82 -1.54
CA ASN A 157 -16.83 -14.24 -0.26
C ASN A 157 -15.82 -14.43 0.88
N SER A 158 -15.03 -15.52 0.84
CA SER A 158 -13.98 -15.78 1.84
C SER A 158 -12.86 -14.73 1.74
N HIS A 159 -12.43 -14.38 0.53
CA HIS A 159 -11.39 -13.37 0.30
C HIS A 159 -11.83 -11.98 0.71
N LEU A 160 -13.05 -11.59 0.38
CA LEU A 160 -13.59 -10.30 0.82
C LEU A 160 -13.58 -10.18 2.34
N LYS A 161 -13.93 -11.27 3.05
CA LYS A 161 -13.87 -11.32 4.51
C LYS A 161 -12.43 -11.17 5.02
N THR A 162 -11.48 -11.92 4.47
CA THR A 162 -10.06 -11.78 4.83
C THR A 162 -9.54 -10.36 4.60
N THR A 163 -9.88 -9.74 3.47
CA THR A 163 -9.52 -8.35 3.17
C THR A 163 -10.10 -7.39 4.21
N PHE A 164 -11.37 -7.56 4.60
CA PHE A 164 -12.00 -6.73 5.63
C PHE A 164 -11.31 -6.90 6.99
N GLU A 165 -10.97 -8.13 7.38
CA GLU A 165 -10.23 -8.43 8.62
C GLU A 165 -8.82 -7.80 8.62
N LEU A 166 -8.11 -7.85 7.49
CA LEU A 166 -6.79 -7.21 7.36
C LEU A 166 -6.88 -5.69 7.45
N ILE A 167 -7.88 -5.08 6.81
CA ILE A 167 -8.14 -3.63 6.91
C ILE A 167 -8.40 -3.25 8.36
N LYS A 168 -9.27 -3.99 9.06
CA LYS A 168 -9.56 -3.77 10.49
C LYS A 168 -8.29 -3.89 11.35
N LYS A 169 -7.51 -4.95 11.16
CA LYS A 169 -6.24 -5.15 11.87
C LYS A 169 -5.25 -4.01 11.66
N CYS A 170 -5.20 -3.43 10.46
CA CYS A 170 -4.39 -2.24 10.18
C CYS A 170 -4.91 -1.02 10.95
N ALA A 171 -6.22 -0.79 10.96
CA ALA A 171 -6.83 0.31 11.71
C ALA A 171 -6.61 0.16 13.22
N GLU A 172 -6.82 -1.02 13.80
CA GLU A 172 -6.60 -1.32 15.23
C GLU A 172 -5.15 -1.10 15.65
N LYS A 173 -4.18 -1.43 14.80
CA LYS A 173 -2.77 -1.11 15.08
C LYS A 173 -2.55 0.40 15.17
N LYS A 174 -3.21 1.17 14.31
CA LYS A 174 -3.07 2.62 14.25
C LYS A 174 -3.91 3.35 15.32
N SER A 175 -4.96 2.73 15.87
CA SER A 175 -5.74 3.30 16.99
C SER A 175 -4.99 3.34 18.32
N ASN A 176 -3.86 2.63 18.41
CA ASN A 176 -2.99 2.64 19.59
C ASN A 176 -1.88 3.71 19.52
N VAL A 177 -1.85 4.52 18.46
CA VAL A 177 -0.81 5.53 18.23
C VAL A 177 -1.41 6.93 18.37
N VAL A 178 -0.71 7.82 19.08
CA VAL A 178 -1.10 9.22 19.27
C VAL A 178 -0.18 10.10 18.40
N TYR A 179 -0.76 10.78 17.42
CA TYR A 179 -0.07 11.66 16.47
C TYR A 179 -0.16 13.14 16.88
N GLY A 180 -1.07 13.48 17.81
CA GLY A 180 -1.15 14.77 18.46
C GLY A 180 -1.83 15.86 17.62
N LYS A 181 -1.39 17.12 17.78
CA LYS A 181 -2.06 18.28 17.17
C LYS A 181 -1.80 18.46 15.66
N LYS A 182 -0.87 17.69 15.09
CA LYS A 182 -0.53 17.78 13.66
C LYS A 182 -1.69 17.26 12.80
N SER A 183 -1.74 17.73 11.55
CA SER A 183 -2.75 17.32 10.57
C SER A 183 -2.36 15.99 9.94
N TYR A 184 -2.69 14.87 10.56
CA TYR A 184 -2.42 13.53 10.01
C TYR A 184 -3.62 12.97 9.25
N ILE A 185 -3.36 12.29 8.15
CA ILE A 185 -4.32 11.43 7.45
C ILE A 185 -3.81 9.98 7.44
N LEU A 186 -4.73 9.03 7.46
CA LEU A 186 -4.43 7.61 7.36
C LEU A 186 -4.88 7.09 5.99
N ILE A 187 -3.98 6.41 5.28
CA ILE A 187 -4.25 5.69 4.05
C ILE A 187 -4.05 4.20 4.34
N ILE A 188 -5.13 3.43 4.27
CA ILE A 188 -5.07 1.96 4.31
C ILE A 188 -5.18 1.44 2.88
N VAL A 189 -4.11 0.82 2.41
CA VAL A 189 -4.01 0.22 1.08
C VAL A 189 -4.38 -1.25 1.16
N PHE A 190 -5.18 -1.77 0.22
CA PHE A 190 -5.56 -3.18 0.20
C PHE A 190 -5.57 -3.73 -1.24
N ASP A 191 -5.54 -5.05 -1.39
CA ASP A 191 -5.70 -5.67 -2.70
C ASP A 191 -7.18 -5.65 -3.11
N ASP A 192 -7.48 -4.94 -4.19
CA ASP A 192 -8.80 -4.71 -4.73
C ASP A 192 -9.03 -5.47 -6.04
N ILE A 193 -8.18 -6.42 -6.41
CA ILE A 193 -8.34 -7.19 -7.66
C ILE A 193 -9.73 -7.85 -7.76
N ASP A 194 -10.27 -8.30 -6.62
CA ASP A 194 -11.59 -8.92 -6.54
C ASP A 194 -12.73 -7.95 -6.85
N TRP A 195 -12.51 -6.63 -6.77
CA TRP A 195 -13.52 -5.61 -7.06
C TRP A 195 -13.80 -5.43 -8.55
N GLN A 196 -12.90 -5.86 -9.45
CA GLN A 196 -13.16 -5.78 -10.90
C GLN A 196 -14.37 -6.63 -11.32
N ASN A 197 -14.54 -7.78 -10.66
CA ASN A 197 -15.60 -8.75 -10.94
C ASN A 197 -16.47 -9.02 -9.70
N ALA A 198 -16.46 -8.10 -8.72
CA ALA A 198 -17.22 -8.30 -7.51
C ALA A 198 -18.73 -8.23 -7.78
N PRO A 199 -19.55 -9.01 -7.06
CA PRO A 199 -20.99 -8.84 -7.06
C PRO A 199 -21.39 -7.40 -6.76
N GLN A 200 -22.49 -6.94 -7.37
CA GLN A 200 -23.04 -5.61 -7.13
C GLN A 200 -23.21 -5.35 -5.63
N GLY A 201 -22.78 -4.17 -5.18
CA GLY A 201 -22.87 -3.75 -3.77
C GLY A 201 -21.68 -4.17 -2.89
N CYS A 202 -20.64 -4.81 -3.42
CA CYS A 202 -19.43 -5.12 -2.65
C CYS A 202 -18.78 -3.86 -2.02
N THR A 203 -18.67 -2.77 -2.78
CA THR A 203 -18.19 -1.47 -2.28
C THR A 203 -19.08 -0.92 -1.17
N GLU A 204 -20.41 -1.11 -1.26
CA GLU A 204 -21.33 -0.68 -0.20
C GLU A 204 -21.19 -1.52 1.06
N LYS A 205 -20.93 -2.83 0.93
CA LYS A 205 -20.57 -3.69 2.06
C LYS A 205 -19.28 -3.22 2.74
N LEU A 206 -18.24 -2.84 1.96
CA LEU A 206 -17.01 -2.29 2.51
C LEU A 206 -17.25 -0.95 3.23
N LYS A 207 -18.03 -0.04 2.64
CA LYS A 207 -18.41 1.22 3.29
C LYS A 207 -19.16 0.99 4.60
N ALA A 208 -20.12 0.06 4.61
CA ALA A 208 -20.85 -0.31 5.82
C ALA A 208 -19.90 -0.88 6.88
N PHE A 209 -19.04 -1.83 6.49
CA PHE A 209 -18.02 -2.40 7.37
C PHE A 209 -17.13 -1.32 8.01
N VAL A 210 -16.61 -0.37 7.22
CA VAL A 210 -15.79 0.73 7.75
C VAL A 210 -16.57 1.54 8.79
N LYS A 211 -17.82 1.90 8.47
CA LYS A 211 -18.68 2.69 9.38
C LYS A 211 -18.94 1.98 10.71
N PHE A 212 -19.15 0.67 10.70
CA PHE A 212 -19.50 -0.09 11.91
C PHE A 212 -18.31 -0.63 12.69
N GLU A 213 -17.20 -0.94 12.02
CA GLU A 213 -16.08 -1.67 12.63
C GLU A 213 -14.80 -0.84 12.77
N ILE A 214 -14.64 0.22 11.96
CA ILE A 214 -13.40 1.00 11.90
C ILE A 214 -13.59 2.41 12.44
N LEU A 215 -14.61 3.14 12.00
CA LEU A 215 -14.86 4.51 12.49
C LEU A 215 -15.11 4.62 14.00
N PRO A 216 -15.63 3.59 14.70
CA PRO A 216 -15.70 3.61 16.16
C PRO A 216 -14.35 3.46 16.87
N LEU A 217 -13.28 3.08 16.16
CA LEU A 217 -11.94 3.01 16.74
C LEU A 217 -11.41 4.42 17.02
N ARG A 218 -10.60 4.56 18.08
CA ARG A 218 -9.95 5.83 18.43
C ARG A 218 -8.76 6.10 17.51
N LEU A 219 -9.04 6.62 16.32
CA LEU A 219 -8.04 6.98 15.31
C LEU A 219 -7.66 8.46 15.44
N ASP A 220 -6.42 8.75 15.82
CA ASP A 220 -5.90 10.13 15.94
C ASP A 220 -5.46 10.71 14.58
N PHE A 221 -6.41 10.73 13.64
CA PHE A 221 -6.26 11.22 12.27
C PHE A 221 -7.44 12.11 11.92
N LYS A 222 -7.27 13.01 10.95
CA LYS A 222 -8.38 13.83 10.42
C LYS A 222 -9.27 13.06 9.46
N GLU A 223 -8.66 12.22 8.63
CA GLU A 223 -9.32 11.54 7.54
C GLU A 223 -8.74 10.14 7.38
N LEU A 224 -9.60 9.21 6.98
CA LEU A 224 -9.26 7.85 6.60
C LEU A 224 -9.57 7.67 5.11
N TYR A 225 -8.58 7.19 4.37
CA TYR A 225 -8.72 6.76 3.00
C TYR A 225 -8.50 5.26 2.88
N LEU A 226 -9.37 4.59 2.14
CA LEU A 226 -9.14 3.23 1.68
C LEU A 226 -8.83 3.26 0.19
N ILE A 227 -7.66 2.74 -0.18
CA ILE A 227 -7.19 2.75 -1.56
C ILE A 227 -6.88 1.33 -1.98
N GLY A 228 -7.50 0.91 -3.06
CA GLY A 228 -7.19 -0.34 -3.70
C GLY A 228 -5.88 -0.25 -4.48
N SER A 229 -5.04 -1.27 -4.35
CA SER A 229 -3.69 -1.27 -4.91
C SER A 229 -3.63 -1.28 -6.45
N ASN A 230 -4.74 -1.61 -7.10
CA ASN A 230 -4.95 -1.60 -8.54
C ASN A 230 -5.82 -0.42 -9.01
N GLU A 231 -6.04 0.59 -8.16
CA GLU A 231 -6.78 1.82 -8.49
C GLU A 231 -8.29 1.62 -8.77
N ILE A 232 -8.89 0.49 -8.37
CA ILE A 232 -10.31 0.21 -8.59
C ILE A 232 -11.15 0.84 -7.48
N VAL A 233 -10.69 0.72 -6.23
CA VAL A 233 -11.42 1.25 -5.07
C VAL A 233 -10.73 2.49 -4.52
N PHE A 234 -11.52 3.55 -4.34
CA PHE A 234 -11.12 4.75 -3.62
C PHE A 234 -12.27 5.20 -2.73
N LEU A 235 -12.09 5.15 -1.40
CA LEU A 235 -13.09 5.56 -0.42
C LEU A 235 -12.47 6.54 0.56
N HIS A 236 -13.26 7.53 0.97
CA HIS A 236 -12.89 8.58 1.91
C HIS A 236 -13.90 8.63 3.06
N PHE A 237 -13.38 8.72 4.28
CA PHE A 237 -14.16 8.85 5.51
C PHE A 237 -13.56 9.96 6.39
N PRO A 238 -14.30 11.04 6.66
CA PRO A 238 -13.87 12.03 7.65
C PRO A 238 -13.90 11.39 9.04
N LEU A 239 -12.88 11.66 9.85
CA LEU A 239 -12.82 11.21 11.24
C LEU A 239 -13.18 12.38 12.14
N ILE A 240 -14.23 12.18 12.94
CA ILE A 240 -14.62 13.14 13.96
C ILE A 240 -13.62 12.96 15.11
N LYS A 241 -12.88 14.01 15.44
CA LYS A 241 -12.08 14.01 16.66
C LYS A 241 -13.03 13.87 17.85
N GLY A 242 -12.95 12.73 18.52
CA GLY A 242 -13.54 12.54 19.86
C GLY A 242 -12.77 13.34 20.92
#